data_AF-A0A661JDU2-F1
#
_entry.id   AF-A0A661JDU2-F1
#
_cell.length_a   1.000
_cell.length_b   1.000
_cell.length_c   1.000
_cell.angle_alpha   90.00
_cell.angle_beta   90.00
_cell.angle_gamma   90.00
#
_symmetry.space_group_name_H-M   'P 1'
#
loop_
_entity.id
_entity.type
_entity.pdbx_description
1 polymer ?
#
loop_
_entity_poly.entity_id
_entity_poly.type
_entity_poly.pdbx_seq_one_letter_code
_entity_poly.pdbx_strand_id
1 'polypeptide(L)' 'MKRGGTATEVKVGLLVLAGIALLFYMSLRVSRLERIKGEVYHALFSSVSGLVVGAQVEVAGVPVGRVEKIGLEEGKAKVT' A
#
# COMPACT_ATOMS: atom_id res chain seq x y z
N MET A 1 36.75 38.66 -15.74
CA MET A 1 35.90 37.79 -16.61
C MET A 1 35.14 36.81 -15.72
N LYS A 2 33.80 36.93 -15.68
CA LYS A 2 32.86 36.18 -14.83
C LYS A 2 32.75 34.72 -15.31
N ARG A 3 33.29 33.76 -14.54
CA ARG A 3 32.99 32.32 -14.71
C ARG A 3 31.63 32.01 -14.05
N GLY A 4 30.54 32.39 -14.72
CA GLY A 4 29.17 32.21 -14.22
C GLY A 4 28.47 30.92 -14.66
N GLY A 5 29.03 30.19 -15.63
CA GLY A 5 28.41 28.98 -16.20
C GLY A 5 28.36 27.81 -15.24
N THR A 6 29.52 27.41 -14.73
CA THR A 6 29.67 26.21 -13.88
C THR A 6 28.89 26.30 -12.56
N ALA A 7 28.82 27.49 -11.95
CA ALA A 7 28.08 27.67 -10.70
C ALA A 7 26.56 27.53 -10.88
N THR A 8 26.04 27.88 -12.06
CA THR A 8 24.61 27.77 -12.37
C THR A 8 24.24 26.32 -12.68
N GLU A 9 25.07 25.64 -13.46
CA GLU A 9 24.92 24.21 -13.78
C GLU A 9 24.91 23.34 -12.52
N VAL A 10 25.83 23.59 -11.58
CA VAL A 10 25.91 22.85 -10.31
C VAL A 10 24.68 23.11 -9.43
N LYS A 11 24.16 24.34 -9.38
CA LYS A 11 22.93 24.66 -8.62
C LYS A 11 21.71 23.95 -9.19
N VAL A 12 21.58 23.92 -10.51
CA VAL A 12 20.48 23.22 -11.18
C VAL A 12 20.60 21.72 -10.96
N GLY A 13 21.80 21.15 -11.08
CA GLY A 13 22.06 19.74 -10.78
C GLY A 13 21.67 19.36 -9.35
N LEU A 14 22.01 20.19 -8.36
CA LEU A 14 21.62 19.99 -6.97
C LEU A 14 20.10 20.04 -6.77
N LEU A 15 19.41 20.97 -7.43
CA LEU A 15 17.94 21.06 -7.40
C LEU A 15 17.28 19.80 -7.96
N VAL A 16 17.78 19.30 -9.08
CA VAL A 16 17.27 18.07 -9.71
C VAL A 16 17.51 16.87 -8.79
N LEU A 17 18.70 16.74 -8.19
CA LEU A 17 19.00 15.69 -7.22
C LEU A 17 18.08 15.75 -6.00
N ALA A 18 17.81 16.94 -5.46
CA ALA A 18 16.87 17.12 -4.36
C ALA A 18 15.44 16.71 -4.76
N GLY A 19 15.00 17.05 -5.98
CA GLY A 19 13.72 16.63 -6.53
C GLY A 19 13.61 15.11 -6.66
N ILE A 20 14.65 14.45 -7.20
CA ILE A 20 14.71 12.99 -7.30
C ILE A 20 14.66 12.35 -5.91
N ALA A 21 15.42 12.88 -4.94
CA ALA A 21 15.40 12.38 -3.56
C ALA A 21 14.02 12.52 -2.91
N LEU A 22 13.32 13.63 -3.16
CA LEU A 22 11.96 13.85 -2.68
C LEU A 22 10.97 12.86 -3.31
N LEU A 23 11.03 12.66 -4.63
CA LEU A 23 10.19 11.69 -5.33
C LEU A 23 10.44 10.26 -4.85
N PHE A 24 11.71 9.90 -4.66
CA PHE A 24 12.10 8.61 -4.11
C PHE A 24 11.54 8.40 -2.71
N TYR A 25 11.66 9.41 -1.83
CA TYR A 25 11.08 9.40 -0.49
C TYR A 25 9.56 9.24 -0.52
N MET A 26 8.87 9.99 -1.39
CA MET A 26 7.42 9.89 -1.54
C MET A 26 6.98 8.51 -2.04
N SER A 27 7.68 7.95 -3.03
CA SER A 27 7.40 6.60 -3.57
C SER A 27 7.44 5.55 -2.46
N LEU A 28 8.48 5.57 -1.63
CA LEU A 28 8.60 4.66 -0.48
C LEU A 28 7.55 4.91 0.61
N ARG A 29 7.13 6.17 0.80
CA ARG A 29 6.11 6.54 1.79
C ARG A 29 4.72 6.08 1.37
N VAL A 30 4.37 6.23 0.09
CA VAL A 30 3.07 5.78 -0.46
C VAL A 30 2.91 4.27 -0.34
N SER A 31 3.97 3.49 -0.60
CA SER A 31 3.94 2.03 -0.40
C SER A 31 3.66 1.63 1.06
N ARG A 32 4.06 2.46 2.04
CA ARG A 32 3.72 2.25 3.45
C ARG A 32 2.30 2.64 3.81
N LEU A 33 1.66 3.52 3.04
CA LEU A 33 0.28 3.97 3.30
C LEU A 33 -0.75 2.89 2.98
N GLU A 34 -0.46 1.96 2.06
CA GLU A 34 -1.27 0.75 1.88
C GLU A 34 -1.18 -0.20 3.09
N ARG A 35 -0.16 -0.02 3.93
CA ARG A 35 0.02 -0.73 5.21
C ARG A 35 -0.48 0.11 6.38
N ILE A 36 -1.56 0.88 6.20
CA ILE A 36 -2.38 1.30 7.33
C ILE A 36 -2.92 0.01 7.93
N LYS A 37 -2.36 -0.37 9.08
CA LYS A 37 -2.81 -1.52 9.88
C LYS A 37 -4.27 -1.30 10.26
N GLY A 38 -5.18 -1.78 9.43
CA GLY A 38 -6.58 -1.99 9.82
C GLY A 38 -6.65 -3.06 10.91
N GLU A 39 -7.77 -3.10 11.63
CA GLU A 39 -8.04 -4.23 12.50
C GLU A 39 -8.34 -5.47 11.65
N VAL A 40 -7.74 -6.58 12.03
CA VAL A 40 -7.94 -7.87 11.37
C VAL A 40 -9.02 -8.62 12.13
N TYR A 41 -10.08 -9.03 11.44
CA TYR A 41 -11.18 -9.79 12.02
C TYR A 41 -11.17 -11.20 11.47
N HIS A 42 -11.49 -12.17 12.32
CA HIS A 42 -11.62 -13.57 11.92
C HIS A 42 -13.08 -14.00 11.95
N ALA A 43 -13.54 -14.62 10.86
CA ALA A 43 -14.88 -15.18 10.76
C ALA A 43 -14.80 -16.65 10.36
N LEU A 44 -15.64 -17.48 10.99
CA LEU A 44 -15.75 -18.91 10.70
C LEU A 44 -17.00 -19.17 9.87
N PHE A 45 -16.82 -19.82 8.73
CA PHE A 45 -17.89 -20.20 7.82
C PHE A 45 -17.91 -21.70 7.61
N SER A 46 -19.11 -22.28 7.41
CA SER A 46 -19.25 -23.70 7.07
C SER A 46 -18.80 -24.01 5.64
N SER A 47 -18.89 -23.03 4.73
CA SER A 47 -18.41 -23.12 3.35
C SER A 47 -18.15 -21.72 2.81
N VAL A 48 -17.13 -21.59 1.95
CA VAL A 48 -16.71 -20.33 1.30
C VAL A 48 -16.54 -20.50 -0.21
N SER A 49 -17.32 -21.39 -0.83
CA SER A 49 -17.26 -21.66 -2.26
C SER A 49 -17.41 -20.38 -3.09
N GLY A 50 -16.44 -20.12 -3.97
CA GLY A 50 -16.40 -18.93 -4.82
C GLY A 50 -15.78 -17.68 -4.17
N LEU A 51 -15.45 -17.72 -2.88
CA LEU A 51 -14.69 -16.65 -2.22
C LEU A 51 -13.21 -16.76 -2.58
N VAL A 52 -12.60 -15.62 -2.90
CA VAL A 52 -11.18 -15.53 -3.26
C VAL A 52 -10.45 -14.58 -2.33
N VAL A 53 -9.15 -14.84 -2.11
CA VAL A 53 -8.27 -13.87 -1.45
C VAL A 53 -8.27 -12.58 -2.25
N GLY A 54 -8.44 -11.46 -1.54
CA GLY A 54 -8.58 -10.15 -2.17
C GLY A 54 -10.01 -9.75 -2.50
N ALA A 55 -11.02 -10.58 -2.22
CA ALA A 55 -12.43 -10.19 -2.33
C ALA A 55 -12.76 -8.99 -1.41
N GLN A 56 -13.64 -8.11 -1.87
CA GLN A 56 -14.07 -6.92 -1.12
C GLN A 56 -15.02 -7.34 0.01
N VAL A 57 -14.84 -6.74 1.18
CA VAL A 57 -15.74 -6.89 2.33
C VAL A 57 -16.62 -5.66 2.43
N GLU A 58 -17.93 -5.86 2.53
CA GLU A 58 -18.93 -4.80 2.55
C GLU A 58 -19.82 -4.90 3.79
N VAL A 59 -20.22 -3.75 4.32
CA VAL A 59 -21.22 -3.63 5.38
C VAL A 59 -22.33 -2.72 4.86
N ALA A 60 -23.56 -3.24 4.79
CA ALA A 60 -24.70 -2.52 4.23
C ALA A 60 -24.44 -1.95 2.82
N GLY A 61 -23.66 -2.66 2.00
CA GLY A 61 -23.30 -2.25 0.63
C GLY A 61 -22.17 -1.21 0.54
N VAL A 62 -21.54 -0.86 1.66
CA VAL A 62 -20.37 0.04 1.68
C VAL A 62 -19.09 -0.79 1.81
N PRO A 63 -18.09 -0.61 0.95
CA PRO A 63 -16.83 -1.34 1.04
C PRO A 63 -16.02 -0.87 2.26
N VAL A 64 -15.70 -1.81 3.14
CA VAL A 64 -14.97 -1.54 4.40
C VAL A 64 -13.63 -2.24 4.48
N GLY A 65 -13.36 -3.22 3.61
CA GLY A 65 -12.14 -4.00 3.69
C GLY A 65 -11.96 -5.01 2.56
N ARG A 66 -11.06 -5.96 2.79
CA ARG A 66 -10.68 -7.00 1.84
C ARG A 66 -10.28 -8.27 2.58
N VAL A 67 -10.61 -9.42 2.01
CA VAL A 67 -10.17 -10.73 2.51
C VAL A 67 -8.65 -10.86 2.32
N GLU A 68 -7.92 -11.02 3.42
CA GLU A 68 -6.47 -11.23 3.44
C GLU A 68 -6.12 -12.71 3.28
N LYS A 69 -6.85 -13.62 3.93
CA LYS A 69 -6.53 -15.05 3.91
C LYS A 69 -7.75 -15.94 4.14
N ILE A 70 -7.76 -17.10 3.47
CA ILE A 70 -8.71 -18.17 3.70
C ILE A 70 -7.94 -19.39 4.21
N GLY A 71 -8.31 -19.88 5.39
CA GLY A 71 -7.73 -21.07 6.04
C GLY A 71 -8.79 -22.05 6.49
N LEU A 72 -8.35 -23.15 7.11
CA LEU A 72 -9.22 -24.17 7.68
C LEU A 72 -8.92 -24.30 9.18
N GLU A 73 -9.94 -24.22 10.03
CA GLU A 73 -9.84 -24.38 11.48
C GLU A 73 -11.01 -25.27 11.95
N GLU A 74 -10.70 -26.42 12.56
CA GLU A 74 -11.69 -27.38 13.07
C GLU A 74 -12.78 -27.80 12.05
N GLY A 75 -12.39 -27.97 10.79
CA GLY A 75 -13.32 -28.34 9.71
C GLY A 75 -14.21 -27.21 9.20
N LYS A 76 -14.01 -25.98 9.69
CA LYS A 76 -14.65 -24.75 9.19
C LYS A 76 -13.64 -23.90 8.42
N ALA A 77 -14.14 -23.10 7.49
CA ALA A 77 -13.33 -22.12 6.79
C ALA A 77 -13.13 -20.88 7.66
N LYS A 78 -11.88 -20.58 8.00
CA LYS A 78 -11.48 -19.37 8.73
C LYS A 78 -11.05 -18.31 7.73
N VAL A 79 -11.84 -17.24 7.65
CA VAL A 79 -11.56 -16.10 6.77
C VAL A 79 -11.01 -14.96 7.61
N THR A 80 -9.97 -14.32 7.09
CA THR A 80 -9.24 -13.19 7.66
C THR A 80 -9.14 -12.09 6.62
#